data_AF-A0A2R6QSL5-F1
#
_entry.id   AF-A0A2R6QSL5-F1
#
_cell.length_a   1.000
_cell.length_b   1.000
_cell.length_c   1.000
_cell.angle_alpha   90.00
_cell.angle_beta   90.00
_cell.angle_gamma   90.00
#
_symmetry.space_group_name_H-M   'P 1'
#
loop_
_entity.id
_entity.type
_entity.pdbx_description
1 polymer ?
#
loop_
_entity_poly.entity_id
_entity_poly.type
_entity_poly.pdbx_seq_one_letter_code
_entity_poly.pdbx_strand_id
1 'polypeptide(L)'
;MAVVMKQLNRTEEAIEAINSFRPRCSKQAHESLDNLLLDLYKKCGKVDEQIALLKQKLRLIYQGEAFNGKPTKKARSHGKKFQVSIKQEISRLLGNLGWAYMQKANYMAGEVVFKKAQIIDPDANKACNLALCLIKQARFDEARTVLEDVLKARLPGSDTKSRNRAEELLLDLQPLQHPPLLPGLDGDDEDFVDGLERWMNEWAPLRSKRLPIFEEISSFRDQLAC
;
A
#
# COMPACT_ATOMS: atom_id res chain seq x y z
N MET A 1 6.97 0.88 -30.08
CA MET A 1 6.05 -0.29 -30.15
C MET A 1 5.32 -0.53 -28.82
N ALA A 2 5.98 -0.83 -27.71
CA ALA A 2 5.31 -1.04 -26.41
C ALA A 2 4.53 0.18 -25.86
N VAL A 3 4.99 1.41 -26.11
CA VAL A 3 4.24 2.65 -25.78
C VAL A 3 2.94 2.76 -26.58
N VAL A 4 2.96 2.35 -27.84
CA VAL A 4 1.78 2.34 -28.73
C VAL A 4 0.81 1.23 -28.32
N MET A 5 1.33 0.04 -27.95
CA MET A 5 0.51 -1.06 -27.43
C MET A 5 -0.15 -0.73 -26.08
N LYS A 6 0.53 0.04 -25.22
CA LYS A 6 -0.05 0.59 -23.97
C LYS A 6 -1.27 1.49 -24.24
N GLN A 7 -1.24 2.25 -25.35
CA GLN A 7 -2.34 3.12 -25.77
C GLN A 7 -3.49 2.34 -26.43
N LEU A 8 -3.19 1.23 -27.12
CA LEU A 8 -4.16 0.37 -27.78
C LEU A 8 -4.78 -0.71 -26.86
N ASN A 9 -4.57 -0.62 -25.54
CA ASN A 9 -5.01 -1.61 -24.56
C ASN A 9 -4.54 -3.06 -24.82
N ARG A 10 -3.41 -3.22 -25.53
CA ARG A 10 -2.74 -4.52 -25.79
C ARG A 10 -1.58 -4.68 -24.81
N THR A 11 -1.89 -4.56 -23.53
CA THR A 11 -0.89 -4.45 -22.47
C THR A 11 -0.17 -5.76 -22.20
N GLU A 12 -0.87 -6.88 -22.34
CA GLU A 12 -0.37 -8.24 -22.15
C GLU A 12 0.66 -8.59 -23.23
N GLU A 13 0.35 -8.31 -24.49
CA GLU A 13 1.27 -8.49 -25.60
C GLU A 13 2.51 -7.60 -25.48
N ALA A 14 2.35 -6.37 -24.97
CA ALA A 14 3.48 -5.48 -24.72
C ALA A 14 4.41 -6.07 -23.65
N ILE A 15 3.85 -6.67 -22.59
CA ILE A 15 4.63 -7.34 -21.54
C ILE A 15 5.38 -8.55 -22.14
N GLU A 16 4.69 -9.37 -22.93
CA GLU A 16 5.29 -10.55 -23.56
C GLU A 16 6.43 -10.16 -24.51
N ALA A 17 6.22 -9.16 -25.36
CA ALA A 17 7.25 -8.62 -26.23
C ALA A 17 8.44 -8.10 -25.43
N ILE A 18 8.21 -7.32 -24.36
CA ILE A 18 9.33 -6.83 -23.54
C ILE A 18 10.09 -8.01 -22.91
N ASN A 19 9.38 -9.00 -22.37
CA ASN A 19 10.02 -10.15 -21.73
C ASN A 19 10.83 -11.01 -22.71
N SER A 20 10.39 -11.14 -23.96
CA SER A 20 11.12 -11.91 -24.98
C SER A 20 12.38 -11.19 -25.49
N PHE A 21 12.34 -9.85 -25.59
CA PHE A 21 13.50 -9.06 -26.04
C PHE A 21 14.48 -8.72 -24.92
N ARG A 22 14.01 -8.56 -23.67
CA ARG A 22 14.80 -8.10 -22.53
C ARG A 22 16.12 -8.86 -22.36
N PRO A 23 16.20 -10.21 -22.40
CA PRO A 23 17.46 -10.94 -22.25
C PRO A 23 18.53 -10.60 -23.29
N ARG A 24 18.14 -10.08 -24.46
CA ARG A 24 19.03 -9.71 -25.57
C ARG A 24 19.51 -8.26 -25.50
N CYS A 25 19.01 -7.49 -24.54
CA CYS A 25 19.32 -6.07 -24.40
C CYS A 25 20.50 -5.80 -23.45
N SER A 26 21.11 -4.62 -23.57
CA SER A 26 22.14 -4.16 -22.64
C SER A 26 21.58 -3.87 -21.25
N LYS A 27 22.44 -3.84 -20.22
CA LYS A 27 22.06 -3.48 -18.84
C LYS A 27 21.35 -2.11 -18.75
N GLN A 28 21.78 -1.15 -19.56
CA GLN A 28 21.16 0.18 -19.61
C GLN A 28 19.75 0.12 -20.20
N ALA A 29 19.53 -0.71 -21.21
CA ALA A 29 18.21 -0.94 -21.78
C ALA A 29 17.30 -1.70 -20.80
N HIS A 30 17.84 -2.65 -20.02
CA HIS A 30 17.07 -3.33 -18.95
C HIS A 30 16.46 -2.35 -17.98
N GLU A 31 17.18 -1.32 -17.54
CA GLU A 31 16.64 -0.34 -16.60
C GLU A 31 15.41 0.39 -17.16
N SER A 32 15.47 0.77 -18.44
CA SER A 32 14.37 1.44 -19.14
C SER A 32 13.18 0.49 -19.36
N LEU A 33 13.47 -0.76 -19.75
CA LEU A 33 12.46 -1.80 -19.96
C LEU A 33 11.77 -2.18 -18.65
N ASP A 34 12.50 -2.28 -17.54
CA ASP A 34 11.95 -2.57 -16.23
C ASP A 34 10.99 -1.47 -15.77
N ASN A 35 11.33 -0.19 -15.97
CA ASN A 35 10.43 0.90 -15.62
C ASN A 35 9.14 0.85 -16.43
N LEU A 36 9.23 0.47 -17.71
CA LEU A 36 8.05 0.25 -18.55
C LEU A 36 7.24 -0.98 -18.11
N LEU A 37 7.89 -2.08 -17.73
CA LEU A 37 7.23 -3.25 -17.18
C LEU A 37 6.47 -2.93 -15.89
N LEU A 38 7.05 -2.15 -14.98
CA LEU A 38 6.36 -1.72 -13.76
C LEU A 38 5.08 -0.94 -14.04
N ASP A 39 5.10 -0.06 -15.04
CA ASP A 39 3.93 0.66 -15.51
C ASP A 39 2.85 -0.27 -16.10
N LEU A 40 3.27 -1.24 -16.90
CA LEU A 40 2.37 -2.21 -17.54
C LEU A 40 1.76 -3.15 -16.50
N TYR A 41 2.57 -3.67 -15.57
CA TYR A 41 2.08 -4.51 -14.47
C TYR A 41 1.08 -3.78 -13.59
N LYS A 42 1.34 -2.51 -13.27
CA LYS A 42 0.38 -1.67 -12.54
C LYS A 42 -0.94 -1.53 -13.31
N LYS A 43 -0.90 -1.35 -14.63
CA LYS A 43 -2.11 -1.20 -15.46
C LYS A 43 -2.91 -2.51 -15.58
N CYS A 44 -2.23 -3.66 -15.64
CA CYS A 44 -2.88 -4.98 -15.77
C CYS A 44 -3.26 -5.63 -14.43
N GLY A 45 -2.97 -5.00 -13.28
CA GLY A 45 -3.17 -5.63 -11.98
C GLY A 45 -2.25 -6.84 -11.72
N LYS A 46 -1.12 -6.95 -12.43
CA LYS A 46 -0.10 -7.99 -12.24
C LYS A 46 0.79 -7.67 -11.04
N VAL A 47 0.18 -7.66 -9.86
CA VAL A 47 0.80 -7.15 -8.63
C VAL A 47 1.96 -8.03 -8.17
N ASP A 48 1.88 -9.36 -8.38
CA ASP A 48 2.95 -10.27 -7.98
C ASP A 48 4.22 -10.09 -8.82
N GLU A 49 4.10 -9.93 -10.13
CA GLU A 49 5.21 -9.62 -11.01
C GLU A 49 5.79 -8.24 -10.73
N GLN A 50 4.93 -7.26 -10.39
CA GLN A 50 5.37 -5.96 -9.92
C GLN A 50 6.22 -6.06 -8.64
N ILE A 51 5.76 -6.82 -7.64
CA ILE A 51 6.49 -7.04 -6.39
C ILE A 51 7.83 -7.73 -6.66
N ALA A 52 7.84 -8.78 -7.49
CA ALA A 52 9.05 -9.52 -7.83
C ALA A 52 10.10 -8.61 -8.50
N LEU A 53 9.69 -7.81 -9.48
CA LEU A 53 10.57 -6.89 -10.18
C LEU A 53 11.09 -5.78 -9.26
N LEU A 54 10.24 -5.19 -8.40
CA LEU A 54 10.68 -4.18 -7.42
C LEU A 54 11.72 -4.74 -6.45
N LYS A 55 11.51 -5.95 -5.93
CA LYS A 55 12.48 -6.64 -5.06
C LYS A 55 13.79 -6.93 -5.78
N GLN A 56 13.74 -7.35 -7.04
CA GLN A 56 14.94 -7.58 -7.86
C GLN A 56 15.73 -6.27 -8.03
N LYS A 57 15.07 -5.16 -8.36
CA LYS A 57 15.74 -3.86 -8.53
C LYS A 57 16.38 -3.38 -7.23
N LEU A 58 15.70 -3.53 -6.09
CA LEU A 58 16.28 -3.22 -4.78
C LEU A 58 17.52 -4.07 -4.49
N ARG A 59 17.48 -5.38 -4.80
CA ARG A 59 18.63 -6.28 -4.65
C ARG A 59 19.84 -5.84 -5.47
N LEU A 60 19.63 -5.47 -6.74
CA LEU A 60 20.68 -4.96 -7.62
C LEU A 60 21.31 -3.67 -7.08
N ILE A 61 20.52 -2.80 -6.45
CA ILE A 61 21.06 -1.61 -5.78
C ILE A 61 21.95 -2.01 -4.59
N TYR A 62 21.49 -2.92 -3.73
CA TYR A 62 22.28 -3.38 -2.58
C TYR A 62 23.58 -4.10 -2.99
N GLN A 63 23.58 -4.77 -4.14
CA GLN A 63 24.77 -5.41 -4.72
C GLN A 63 25.73 -4.42 -5.40
N GLY A 64 25.36 -3.12 -5.47
CA GLY A 64 26.18 -2.11 -6.14
C GLY A 64 26.13 -2.17 -7.68
N GLU A 65 25.23 -2.98 -8.25
CA GLU A 65 25.09 -3.16 -9.69
C GLU A 65 24.23 -2.06 -10.35
N ALA A 66 23.46 -1.33 -9.55
CA ALA A 66 22.70 -0.19 -10.04
C ALA A 66 23.60 1.01 -10.37
N PHE A 67 23.14 1.84 -11.30
CA PHE A 67 23.78 3.12 -11.68
C PHE A 67 25.23 2.95 -12.16
N ASN A 68 25.60 1.76 -12.65
CA ASN A 68 26.98 1.41 -13.01
C ASN A 68 27.97 1.65 -11.86
N GLY A 69 27.55 1.36 -10.62
CA GLY A 69 28.35 1.54 -9.40
C GLY A 69 28.48 2.99 -8.94
N LYS A 70 27.81 3.96 -9.59
CA LYS A 70 27.87 5.38 -9.23
C LYS A 70 26.79 5.75 -8.21
N PRO A 71 27.06 6.70 -7.30
CA PRO A 71 26.09 7.14 -6.30
C PRO A 71 24.90 7.90 -6.91
N THR A 72 25.06 8.45 -8.11
CA THR A 72 24.03 9.18 -8.84
C THR A 72 24.01 8.81 -10.33
N LYS A 73 22.84 8.95 -10.96
CA LYS A 73 22.66 8.87 -12.42
C LYS A 73 22.03 10.14 -12.95
N LYS A 74 22.28 10.45 -14.23
CA LYS A 74 21.57 11.52 -14.93
C LYS A 74 20.24 10.96 -15.46
N ALA A 75 19.14 11.60 -15.11
CA ALA A 75 17.82 11.31 -15.64
C ALA A 75 17.32 12.50 -16.47
N ARG A 76 16.32 12.26 -17.32
CA ARG A 76 15.65 13.31 -18.10
C ARG A 76 14.15 13.19 -17.90
N SER A 77 13.51 14.31 -17.62
CA SER A 77 12.06 14.44 -17.52
C SER A 77 11.63 15.75 -18.15
N HIS A 78 10.59 15.74 -19.00
CA HIS A 78 10.10 16.91 -19.74
C HIS A 78 11.22 17.76 -20.39
N GLY A 79 12.18 17.09 -21.04
CA GLY A 79 13.33 17.74 -21.69
C GLY A 79 14.44 18.21 -20.75
N LYS A 80 14.18 18.35 -19.44
CA LYS A 80 15.15 18.81 -18.43
C LYS A 80 15.99 17.64 -17.91
N LYS A 81 17.30 17.85 -17.77
CA LYS A 81 18.25 16.89 -17.17
C LYS A 81 18.38 17.17 -15.68
N PHE A 82 18.35 16.12 -14.87
CA PHE A 82 18.56 16.20 -13.42
C PHE A 82 19.34 15.00 -12.94
N GLN A 83 19.84 15.06 -11.70
CA GLN A 83 20.54 13.94 -11.08
C GLN A 83 19.60 13.21 -10.12
N VAL A 84 19.65 11.89 -10.14
CA VAL A 84 18.95 11.01 -9.20
C VAL A 84 19.99 10.26 -8.40
N SER A 85 19.91 10.33 -7.07
CA SER A 85 20.78 9.58 -6.16
C SER A 85 20.25 8.16 -5.91
N ILE A 86 21.15 7.26 -5.49
CA ILE A 86 20.76 5.91 -5.05
C ILE A 86 19.73 5.99 -3.92
N LYS A 87 19.89 6.92 -2.96
CA LYS A 87 18.93 7.11 -1.85
C LYS A 87 17.52 7.43 -2.36
N GLN A 88 17.40 8.37 -3.31
CA GLN A 88 16.13 8.73 -3.92
C GLN A 88 15.51 7.55 -4.67
N GLU A 89 16.32 6.77 -5.41
CA GLU A 89 15.84 5.60 -6.14
C GLU A 89 15.37 4.48 -5.20
N ILE A 90 16.09 4.21 -4.11
CA ILE A 90 15.68 3.24 -3.09
C ILE A 90 14.34 3.68 -2.48
N SER A 91 14.21 4.93 -2.07
CA SER A 91 12.97 5.43 -1.47
C SER A 91 11.78 5.33 -2.44
N ARG A 92 11.99 5.67 -3.73
CA ARG A 92 10.99 5.51 -4.78
C ARG A 92 10.57 4.05 -4.97
N LEU A 93 11.52 3.13 -5.05
CA LEU A 93 11.24 1.70 -5.22
C LEU A 93 10.53 1.10 -4.00
N LEU A 94 10.91 1.52 -2.78
CA LEU A 94 10.21 1.14 -1.56
C LEU A 94 8.78 1.69 -1.56
N GLY A 95 8.56 2.96 -1.89
CA GLY A 95 7.21 3.52 -1.98
C GLY A 95 6.30 2.75 -2.95
N ASN A 96 6.84 2.37 -4.11
CA ASN A 96 6.12 1.54 -5.08
C ASN A 96 5.86 0.12 -4.55
N LEU A 97 6.81 -0.47 -3.82
CA LEU A 97 6.66 -1.80 -3.23
C LEU A 97 5.62 -1.81 -2.10
N GLY A 98 5.60 -0.76 -1.28
CA GLY A 98 4.58 -0.56 -0.25
C GLY A 98 3.20 -0.48 -0.87
N TRP A 99 3.04 0.31 -1.95
CA TRP A 99 1.78 0.39 -2.69
C TRP A 99 1.36 -0.97 -3.26
N ALA A 100 2.28 -1.72 -3.85
CA ALA A 100 1.99 -3.05 -4.38
C ALA A 100 1.51 -4.03 -3.27
N TYR A 101 2.10 -3.96 -2.07
CA TYR A 101 1.62 -4.74 -0.93
C TYR A 101 0.22 -4.34 -0.47
N MET A 102 -0.11 -3.05 -0.49
CA MET A 102 -1.47 -2.58 -0.18
C MET A 102 -2.50 -3.13 -1.18
N GLN A 103 -2.15 -3.23 -2.46
CA GLN A 103 -3.02 -3.85 -3.47
C GLN A 103 -3.31 -5.33 -3.18
N LYS A 104 -2.42 -6.03 -2.47
CA LYS A 104 -2.63 -7.41 -1.99
C LYS A 104 -3.26 -7.46 -0.58
N ALA A 105 -3.77 -6.34 -0.07
CA ALA A 105 -4.24 -6.20 1.31
C ALA A 105 -3.21 -6.60 2.39
N ASN A 106 -1.92 -6.65 2.04
CA ASN A 106 -0.84 -6.95 2.99
C ASN A 106 -0.33 -5.65 3.61
N TYR A 107 -1.16 -5.06 4.47
CA TYR A 107 -0.89 -3.76 5.09
C TYR A 107 0.29 -3.82 6.07
N MET A 108 0.55 -4.98 6.69
CA MET A 108 1.74 -5.22 7.54
C MET A 108 3.03 -5.04 6.74
N ALA A 109 3.16 -5.71 5.59
CA ALA A 109 4.34 -5.58 4.74
C ALA A 109 4.43 -4.17 4.13
N GLY A 110 3.29 -3.58 3.76
CA GLY A 110 3.20 -2.21 3.27
C GLY A 110 3.75 -1.20 4.28
N GLU A 111 3.32 -1.29 5.55
CA GLU A 111 3.78 -0.43 6.64
C GLU A 111 5.31 -0.49 6.81
N VAL A 112 5.88 -1.69 6.92
CA VAL A 112 7.33 -1.88 7.09
C VAL A 112 8.11 -1.19 5.97
N VAL A 113 7.64 -1.36 4.73
CA VAL A 113 8.28 -0.78 3.55
C VAL A 113 8.12 0.74 3.52
N PHE A 114 6.94 1.29 3.84
CA PHE A 114 6.73 2.74 3.89
C PHE A 114 7.52 3.40 5.02
N LYS A 115 7.60 2.79 6.20
CA LYS A 115 8.47 3.25 7.30
C LYS A 115 9.92 3.34 6.84
N LYS A 116 10.42 2.31 6.15
CA LYS A 116 11.78 2.34 5.60
C LYS A 116 11.96 3.43 4.54
N ALA A 117 10.98 3.64 3.66
CA ALA A 117 11.02 4.69 2.65
C ALA A 117 11.06 6.10 3.29
N GLN A 118 10.25 6.31 4.34
CA GLN A 118 10.18 7.56 5.11
C GLN A 118 11.50 7.86 5.82
N ILE A 119 12.19 6.86 6.36
CA ILE A 119 13.51 7.03 6.99
C ILE A 119 14.57 7.49 5.98
N ILE A 120 14.50 7.02 4.73
CA ILE A 120 15.52 7.31 3.71
C ILE A 120 15.30 8.70 3.09
N ASP A 121 14.05 9.01 2.77
CA ASP A 121 13.66 10.26 2.09
C ASP A 121 12.22 10.59 2.51
N PRO A 122 12.05 11.37 3.60
CA PRO A 122 10.75 11.74 4.14
C PRO A 122 9.91 12.51 3.12
N ASP A 123 8.66 12.11 2.95
CA ASP A 123 7.73 12.75 2.02
C ASP A 123 6.28 12.65 2.55
N ALA A 124 5.48 13.68 2.31
CA ALA A 124 4.10 13.73 2.75
C ALA A 124 3.22 12.63 2.13
N ASN A 125 3.40 12.29 0.84
CA ASN A 125 2.61 11.22 0.21
C ASN A 125 2.97 9.84 0.76
N LYS A 126 4.25 9.59 1.05
CA LYS A 126 4.70 8.36 1.71
C LYS A 126 4.10 8.26 3.12
N ALA A 127 4.05 9.36 3.87
CA ALA A 127 3.40 9.41 5.17
C ALA A 127 1.88 9.16 5.10
N CYS A 128 1.15 9.73 4.14
CA CYS A 128 -0.27 9.43 3.95
C CYS A 128 -0.51 7.96 3.59
N ASN A 129 0.35 7.35 2.77
CA ASN A 129 0.25 5.91 2.48
C ASN A 129 0.57 5.04 3.71
N LEU A 130 1.54 5.45 4.54
CA LEU A 130 1.83 4.79 5.82
C LEU A 130 0.61 4.86 6.76
N ALA A 131 0.00 6.04 6.90
CA ALA A 131 -1.21 6.22 7.69
C ALA A 131 -2.35 5.32 7.18
N LEU A 132 -2.54 5.22 5.87
CA LEU A 132 -3.54 4.31 5.29
C LEU A 132 -3.26 2.83 5.64
N CYS A 133 -1.99 2.39 5.64
CA CYS A 133 -1.65 1.05 6.13
C CYS A 133 -2.01 0.85 7.61
N LEU A 134 -1.80 1.86 8.46
CA LEU A 134 -2.14 1.82 9.88
C LEU A 134 -3.66 1.79 10.10
N ILE A 135 -4.41 2.60 9.35
CA ILE A 135 -5.89 2.62 9.37
C ILE A 135 -6.45 1.24 9.02
N LYS A 136 -5.93 0.60 7.95
CA LYS A 136 -6.37 -0.75 7.55
C LYS A 136 -5.99 -1.85 8.54
N GLN A 137 -5.12 -1.55 9.50
CA GLN A 137 -4.79 -2.42 10.64
C GLN A 137 -5.51 -2.01 11.94
N ALA A 138 -6.46 -1.07 11.88
CA ALA A 138 -7.15 -0.48 13.03
C ALA A 138 -6.24 0.22 14.07
N ARG A 139 -5.04 0.65 13.66
CA ARG A 139 -4.09 1.39 14.51
C ARG A 139 -4.31 2.90 14.37
N PHE A 140 -5.45 3.37 14.84
CA PHE A 140 -5.96 4.72 14.54
C PHE A 140 -5.16 5.85 15.18
N ASP A 141 -4.67 5.68 16.41
CA ASP A 141 -3.90 6.73 17.11
C ASP A 141 -2.55 7.00 16.43
N GLU A 142 -1.89 5.93 15.98
CA GLU A 142 -0.65 6.04 15.22
C GLU A 142 -0.89 6.68 13.85
N ALA A 143 -1.98 6.29 13.17
CA ALA A 143 -2.36 6.89 11.89
C ALA A 143 -2.62 8.39 12.04
N ARG A 144 -3.38 8.79 13.08
CA ARG A 144 -3.67 10.19 13.40
C ARG A 144 -2.39 10.99 13.60
N THR A 145 -1.46 10.48 14.39
CA THR A 145 -0.17 11.13 14.65
C THR A 145 0.60 11.41 13.36
N VAL A 146 0.65 10.42 12.45
CA VAL A 146 1.32 10.56 11.15
C VAL A 146 0.63 11.60 10.26
N LEU A 147 -0.71 11.61 10.23
CA LEU A 147 -1.50 12.54 9.41
C LEU A 147 -1.37 13.98 9.93
N GLU A 148 -1.35 14.18 11.25
CA GLU A 148 -1.12 15.49 11.83
C GLU A 148 0.26 16.07 11.47
N ASP A 149 1.30 15.24 11.38
CA ASP A 149 2.62 15.68 10.94
C ASP A 149 2.61 16.20 9.48
N VAL A 150 1.80 15.58 8.61
CA VAL A 150 1.58 16.04 7.24
C VAL A 150 0.87 17.40 7.22
N LEU A 151 -0.19 17.55 8.01
CA LEU A 151 -0.98 18.79 8.09
C LEU A 151 -0.17 19.96 8.66
N LYS A 152 0.61 19.71 9.71
CA LYS A 152 1.54 20.69 10.32
C LYS A 152 2.75 20.99 9.43
N ALA A 153 2.80 20.46 8.21
CA ALA A 153 3.85 20.67 7.23
C ALA A 153 5.26 20.32 7.75
N ARG A 154 5.35 19.35 8.66
CA ARG A 154 6.62 18.88 9.23
C ARG A 154 7.42 18.01 8.26
N LEU A 155 6.81 17.62 7.14
CA LEU A 155 7.39 16.78 6.12
C LEU A 155 7.63 17.54 4.81
N PRO A 156 8.74 17.26 4.11
CA PRO A 156 8.93 17.75 2.75
C PRO A 156 7.79 17.27 1.84
N GLY A 157 7.39 18.13 0.90
CA GLY A 157 6.33 17.79 -0.05
C GLY A 157 4.90 17.92 0.48
N SER A 158 4.70 18.52 1.67
CA SER A 158 3.37 18.92 2.18
C SER A 158 2.77 20.06 1.34
N ASP A 159 2.30 19.70 0.15
CA ASP A 159 1.50 20.54 -0.74
C ASP A 159 0.00 20.46 -0.39
N THR A 160 -0.82 21.27 -1.06
CA THR A 160 -2.28 21.25 -0.85
C THR A 160 -2.88 19.86 -1.07
N LYS A 161 -2.35 19.07 -2.01
CA LYS A 161 -2.90 17.75 -2.34
C LYS A 161 -2.67 16.73 -1.23
N SER A 162 -1.44 16.67 -0.71
CA SER A 162 -1.09 15.77 0.39
C SER A 162 -1.79 16.14 1.69
N ARG A 163 -2.00 17.44 1.96
CA ARG A 163 -2.82 17.91 3.09
C ARG A 163 -4.29 17.53 2.94
N ASN A 164 -4.91 17.81 1.79
CA ASN A 164 -6.31 17.42 1.54
C ASN A 164 -6.49 15.91 1.72
N ARG A 165 -5.55 15.11 1.20
CA ARG A 165 -5.57 13.66 1.39
C ARG A 165 -5.42 13.26 2.86
N ALA A 166 -4.63 13.99 3.63
CA ALA A 166 -4.49 13.72 5.06
C ALA A 166 -5.77 14.08 5.84
N GLU A 167 -6.46 15.15 5.46
CA GLU A 167 -7.76 15.53 6.02
C GLU A 167 -8.83 14.48 5.71
N GLU A 168 -8.92 14.02 4.46
CA GLU A 168 -9.81 12.91 4.06
C GLU A 168 -9.58 11.66 4.92
N LEU A 169 -8.32 11.24 5.09
CA LEU A 169 -7.98 10.09 5.91
C LEU A 169 -8.29 10.30 7.40
N LEU A 170 -8.24 11.54 7.92
CA LEU A 170 -8.64 11.85 9.29
C LEU A 170 -10.16 11.84 9.47
N LEU A 171 -10.93 12.24 8.46
CA LEU A 171 -12.38 12.13 8.48
C LEU A 171 -12.81 10.65 8.53
N ASP A 172 -12.14 9.77 7.77
CA ASP A 172 -12.38 8.32 7.82
C ASP A 172 -12.13 7.71 9.22
N LEU A 173 -11.35 8.37 10.08
CA LEU A 173 -11.12 7.93 11.46
C LEU A 173 -12.26 8.31 12.42
N GLN A 174 -13.06 9.35 12.12
CA GLN A 174 -14.09 9.85 13.03
C GLN A 174 -15.27 8.87 13.26
N PRO A 175 -15.78 8.15 12.25
CA PRO A 175 -16.84 7.15 12.44
C PRO A 175 -16.44 5.99 13.36
N LEU A 176 -15.13 5.74 13.52
CA LEU A 176 -14.59 4.62 14.31
C LEU A 176 -14.36 4.97 15.79
N GLN A 177 -14.53 6.25 16.17
CA GLN A 177 -14.27 6.72 17.54
C GLN A 177 -15.55 6.93 18.37
N HIS A 178 -16.73 6.93 17.75
CA HIS A 178 -18.00 7.10 18.44
C HIS A 178 -18.92 5.89 18.19
N PRO A 179 -19.12 5.01 19.19
CA PRO A 179 -20.26 4.10 19.18
C PRO A 179 -21.55 4.90 18.94
N PRO A 180 -22.46 4.48 18.04
CA PRO A 180 -23.86 4.85 18.19
C PRO A 180 -24.29 4.45 19.59
N LEU A 181 -24.93 5.37 20.32
CA LEU A 181 -25.59 5.06 21.59
C LEU A 181 -26.50 3.85 21.34
N LEU A 182 -26.33 2.77 22.12
CA LEU A 182 -27.22 1.61 22.06
C LEU A 182 -28.65 2.08 22.39
N PRO A 183 -29.59 2.04 21.42
CA PRO A 183 -30.99 2.27 21.74
C PRO A 183 -31.51 1.02 22.45
N GLY A 184 -32.05 1.15 23.67
CA GLY A 184 -32.77 0.06 24.34
C GLY A 184 -32.15 -0.52 25.62
N LEU A 185 -31.46 0.28 26.45
CA LEU A 185 -30.94 -0.17 27.75
C LEU A 185 -32.04 -0.49 28.81
N ASP A 186 -33.32 -0.47 28.45
CA ASP A 186 -34.46 -0.65 29.36
C ASP A 186 -35.37 -1.87 29.02
N GLY A 187 -34.94 -2.78 28.12
CA GLY A 187 -35.73 -3.96 27.69
C GLY A 187 -35.17 -5.32 28.17
N ASP A 188 -35.99 -6.38 28.09
CA ASP A 188 -35.64 -7.75 28.50
C ASP A 188 -34.37 -8.30 27.81
N ASP A 189 -33.72 -9.30 28.42
CA ASP A 189 -32.42 -9.84 28.00
C ASP A 189 -32.35 -10.26 26.50
N GLU A 190 -33.46 -10.67 25.88
CA GLU A 190 -33.50 -11.00 24.44
C GLU A 190 -33.41 -9.75 23.55
N ASP A 191 -34.09 -8.65 23.91
CA ASP A 191 -34.02 -7.38 23.18
C ASP A 191 -32.63 -6.74 23.32
N PHE A 192 -31.95 -6.97 24.45
CA PHE A 192 -30.56 -6.55 24.66
C PHE A 192 -29.61 -7.30 23.72
N VAL A 193 -29.76 -8.62 23.58
CA VAL A 193 -28.90 -9.44 22.70
C VAL A 193 -29.14 -9.11 21.22
N ASP A 194 -30.41 -8.97 20.81
CA ASP A 194 -30.76 -8.62 19.43
C ASP A 194 -30.31 -7.18 19.09
N GLY A 195 -30.41 -6.25 20.05
CA GLY A 195 -29.86 -4.89 19.94
C GLY A 195 -28.33 -4.86 19.83
N LEU A 196 -27.64 -5.70 20.61
CA LEU A 196 -26.19 -5.85 20.55
C LEU A 196 -25.74 -6.49 19.23
N GLU A 197 -26.48 -7.48 18.72
CA GLU A 197 -26.18 -8.15 17.46
C GLU A 197 -26.35 -7.23 16.25
N ARG A 198 -27.43 -6.43 16.22
CA ARG A 198 -27.61 -5.37 15.22
C ARG A 198 -26.49 -4.33 15.28
N TRP A 199 -26.15 -3.87 16.49
CA TRP A 199 -25.06 -2.92 16.69
C TRP A 199 -23.72 -3.47 16.20
N MET A 200 -23.41 -4.75 16.50
CA MET A 200 -22.20 -5.40 16.03
C MET A 200 -22.16 -5.59 14.51
N ASN A 201 -23.30 -5.87 13.87
CA ASN A 201 -23.39 -6.02 12.41
C ASN A 201 -23.24 -4.67 11.67
N GLU A 202 -23.74 -3.58 12.24
CA GLU A 202 -23.57 -2.22 11.70
C GLU A 202 -22.15 -1.67 11.92
N TRP A 203 -21.57 -1.90 13.11
CA TRP A 203 -20.28 -1.32 13.50
C TRP A 203 -19.08 -2.15 13.02
N ALA A 204 -19.26 -3.45 12.74
CA ALA A 204 -18.19 -4.34 12.30
C ALA A 204 -18.55 -5.16 11.03
N PRO A 205 -18.86 -4.52 9.89
CA PRO A 205 -19.18 -5.23 8.63
C PRO A 205 -17.99 -6.05 8.09
N LEU A 206 -16.77 -5.80 8.60
CA LEU A 206 -15.52 -6.44 8.20
C LEU A 206 -14.90 -7.31 9.31
N ARG A 207 -15.71 -7.93 10.18
CA ARG A 207 -15.20 -9.16 10.80
C ARG A 207 -15.00 -10.17 9.68
N SER A 208 -13.73 -10.42 9.35
CA SER A 208 -13.35 -11.64 8.64
C SER A 208 -14.10 -12.78 9.31
N LYS A 209 -14.87 -13.54 8.51
CA LYS A 209 -15.57 -14.75 8.94
C LYS A 209 -14.63 -15.48 9.90
N ARG A 210 -15.10 -15.76 11.13
CA ARG A 210 -14.33 -16.50 12.12
C ARG A 210 -13.70 -17.70 11.43
N LEU A 211 -12.42 -17.94 11.68
CA LEU A 211 -11.75 -19.14 11.16
C LEU A 211 -12.59 -20.37 11.58
N PRO A 212 -12.83 -21.33 10.67
CA PRO A 212 -13.73 -22.48 10.89
C PRO A 212 -13.37 -23.33 12.12
N ILE A 213 -12.15 -23.19 12.65
CA ILE A 213 -11.70 -23.79 13.91
C ILE A 213 -12.59 -23.39 15.12
N PHE A 214 -13.20 -22.21 15.10
CA PHE A 214 -14.02 -21.73 16.21
C PHE A 214 -15.51 -22.12 16.11
N GLU A 215 -15.97 -22.69 14.99
CA GLU A 215 -17.32 -23.28 14.89
C GLU A 215 -17.38 -24.64 15.58
N GLU A 216 -16.31 -25.44 15.52
CA GLU A 216 -16.26 -26.76 16.18
C GLU A 216 -16.29 -26.66 17.71
N ILE A 217 -15.71 -25.63 18.32
CA ILE A 217 -15.65 -25.53 19.79
C ILE A 217 -17.02 -25.21 20.40
N SER A 218 -17.92 -24.55 19.66
CA SER A 218 -19.25 -24.21 20.15
C SER A 218 -20.17 -25.42 20.24
N SER A 219 -20.05 -26.39 19.32
CA SER A 219 -20.89 -27.60 19.33
C SER A 219 -20.51 -28.61 20.41
N PHE A 220 -19.28 -28.55 20.92
CA PHE A 220 -18.84 -29.40 22.04
C PHE A 220 -19.29 -28.92 23.42
N ARG A 221 -19.69 -27.64 23.56
CA ARG A 221 -20.10 -27.11 24.87
C ARG A 221 -21.50 -27.56 25.29
N ASP A 222 -22.37 -27.84 24.32
CA ASP A 222 -23.74 -28.30 24.56
C ASP A 222 -23.86 -29.82 24.80
N GLN A 223 -22.76 -30.57 24.70
CA GLN A 223 -22.74 -32.02 24.96
C GLN A 223 -22.14 -32.42 26.33
N LEU A 224 -21.69 -31.45 27.13
CA LEU A 224 -21.12 -31.69 28.46
C LEU A 224 -22.04 -31.24 29.61
N ALA A 225 -23.29 -30.86 29.31
CA ALA A 225 -24.33 -30.60 30.29
C ALA A 225 -25.45 -31.64 30.19
N CYS A 226 -25.12 -32.89 30.51
CA CYS A 226 -26.05 -33.93 30.96
C CYS A 226 -25.39 -34.74 32.07
#